data_AF-A0A674DZU6-F1
#
_entry.id   AF-A0A674DZU6-F1
#
_cell.length_a   1.000
_cell.length_b   1.000
_cell.length_c   1.000
_cell.angle_alpha   90.00
_cell.angle_beta   90.00
_cell.angle_gamma   90.00
#
_symmetry.space_group_name_H-M   'P 1'
#
loop_
_entity.id
_entity.type
_entity.pdbx_description
1 polymer ?
#
loop_
_entity_poly.entity_id
_entity_poly.type
_entity_poly.pdbx_seq_one_letter_code
_entity_poly.pdbx_strand_id
1 'polypeptide(L)'
;MEEHKEVQYCFQDRNSSCRKALLSISIYITLYIFFSLISAVTVFLNLLVIISISHFKQLHTPTNLLILSLAVSDLLVGLIVIPVVTVAIMEPCWGFGEYFCVFLLYITCLCTSLSLGSLVLISIDRYVAVCDPLLYHSKITTTRMMCCISITWCCCIIYDAAIIKDIVNVQVPSQCLDECFTGEGYIWGNIIDFIISMVVPCCIIITLYMKIFVVARSQARKVFLKEDASVSGVKTVQANKSERKAAKTLAIVVFTYLSCWFPFLFCFLFISFLSDNLLSFIISFLPLANSLINPIIYAFFYPWFKVTAKHILTLKLRRS
;
A
#
# COMPACT_ATOMS: atom_id res chain seq x y z
N MET A 1 -32.22 36.30 2.01
CA MET A 1 -30.93 37.01 2.10
C MET A 1 -29.88 35.92 1.99
N GLU A 2 -29.38 35.69 0.77
CA GLU A 2 -28.33 34.70 0.53
C GLU A 2 -27.06 35.17 1.24
N GLU A 3 -26.54 34.36 2.18
CA GLU A 3 -25.21 34.55 2.75
C GLU A 3 -24.19 34.41 1.61
N HIS A 4 -23.69 35.53 1.10
CA HIS A 4 -22.46 35.57 0.33
C HIS A 4 -21.32 35.07 1.24
N LYS A 5 -20.97 33.78 1.14
CA LYS A 5 -19.72 33.27 1.73
C LYS A 5 -18.55 33.95 1.02
N GLU A 6 -17.94 34.93 1.67
CA GLU A 6 -16.70 35.55 1.19
C GLU A 6 -15.63 34.48 1.00
N VAL A 7 -15.09 34.39 -0.21
CA VAL A 7 -14.00 33.48 -0.55
C VAL A 7 -12.72 34.05 0.04
N GLN A 8 -12.17 33.41 1.07
CA GLN A 8 -10.91 33.83 1.69
C GLN A 8 -9.73 33.17 0.99
N TYR A 9 -8.69 33.96 0.70
CA TYR A 9 -7.48 33.52 0.00
C TYR A 9 -6.26 33.49 0.94
N CYS A 10 -5.27 32.64 0.65
CA CYS A 10 -4.07 32.47 1.49
C CYS A 10 -3.11 33.67 1.46
N PHE A 11 -2.98 34.32 0.29
CA PHE A 11 -2.06 35.45 0.06
C PHE A 11 -2.80 36.55 -0.71
N GLN A 12 -2.82 37.78 -0.17
CA GLN A 12 -3.56 38.90 -0.76
C GLN A 12 -2.83 39.63 -1.91
N ASP A 13 -1.53 39.36 -2.13
CA ASP A 13 -0.66 40.21 -2.96
C ASP A 13 -0.48 39.79 -4.43
N ARG A 14 -1.08 38.69 -4.92
CA ARG A 14 -0.97 38.27 -6.34
C ARG A 14 -2.23 37.59 -6.89
N ASN A 15 -2.47 37.75 -8.20
CA ASN A 15 -3.66 37.31 -8.95
C ASN A 15 -3.98 35.80 -8.94
N SER A 16 -3.17 34.95 -8.30
CA SER A 16 -3.38 33.50 -8.17
C SER A 16 -3.04 33.07 -6.75
N SER A 17 -4.04 33.02 -5.87
CA SER A 17 -3.88 32.53 -4.49
C SER A 17 -4.85 31.38 -4.22
N CYS A 18 -4.45 30.46 -3.35
CA CYS A 18 -5.26 29.31 -2.97
C CYS A 18 -6.47 29.76 -2.18
N ARG A 19 -7.61 29.12 -2.44
CA ARG A 19 -8.81 29.28 -1.62
C ARG A 19 -8.59 28.57 -0.29
N LYS A 20 -8.94 29.22 0.83
CA LYS A 20 -9.01 28.55 2.13
C LYS A 20 -10.17 27.55 2.12
N ALA A 21 -9.89 26.30 2.49
CA ALA A 21 -10.92 25.31 2.77
C ALA A 21 -11.82 25.83 3.92
N LEU A 22 -13.12 25.98 3.66
CA LEU A 22 -14.13 26.46 4.62
C LEU A 22 -14.67 25.31 5.49
N LEU A 23 -13.78 24.59 6.16
CA LEU A 23 -14.18 23.55 7.10
C LEU A 23 -14.52 24.17 8.46
N SER A 24 -15.54 23.67 9.15
CA SER A 24 -15.80 24.13 10.52
C SER A 24 -14.65 23.68 11.43
N ILE A 25 -14.30 24.51 12.41
CA ILE A 25 -13.20 24.24 13.36
C ILE A 25 -13.35 22.85 14.00
N SER A 26 -14.58 22.45 14.35
CA SER A 26 -14.85 21.14 14.94
C SER A 26 -14.53 19.99 13.99
N ILE A 27 -14.88 20.10 12.71
CA ILE A 27 -14.56 19.07 11.72
C ILE A 27 -13.05 19.02 11.48
N TYR A 28 -12.39 20.18 11.39
CA TYR A 28 -10.94 20.28 11.21
C TYR A 28 -10.18 19.55 12.34
N ILE A 29 -10.48 19.89 13.60
CA ILE A 29 -9.86 19.25 14.77
C ILE A 29 -10.14 17.75 14.79
N THR A 30 -11.38 17.35 14.47
CA THR A 30 -11.77 15.93 14.44
C THR A 30 -10.98 15.14 13.41
N LEU A 31 -10.84 15.65 12.18
CA LEU A 31 -10.09 14.98 11.13
C LEU A 31 -8.60 14.91 11.42
N TYR A 32 -8.03 15.99 11.99
CA TYR A 32 -6.62 16.01 12.37
C TYR A 32 -6.29 14.94 13.42
N ILE A 33 -7.12 14.83 14.47
CA ILE A 33 -7.00 13.78 15.49
C ILE A 33 -7.18 12.39 14.87
N PHE A 34 -8.18 12.24 14.01
CA PHE A 34 -8.49 10.97 13.34
C PHE A 34 -7.31 10.45 12.49
N PHE A 35 -6.74 11.28 11.61
CA PHE A 35 -5.62 10.89 10.77
C PHE A 35 -4.32 10.69 11.57
N SER A 36 -4.09 11.49 12.62
CA SER A 36 -2.96 11.28 13.54
C SER A 36 -3.05 9.95 14.26
N LEU A 37 -4.25 9.56 14.72
CA LEU A 37 -4.48 8.26 15.34
C LEU A 37 -4.23 7.13 14.34
N ILE A 38 -4.68 7.26 13.09
CA ILE A 38 -4.43 6.27 12.04
C ILE A 38 -2.93 6.12 11.76
N SER A 39 -2.18 7.23 11.67
CA SER A 39 -0.72 7.19 11.56
C SER A 39 -0.11 6.38 12.70
N ALA A 40 -0.44 6.72 13.95
CA ALA A 40 0.12 6.04 15.13
C ALA A 40 -0.18 4.54 15.15
N VAL A 41 -1.43 4.13 14.81
CA VAL A 41 -1.81 2.72 14.76
C VAL A 41 -1.10 2.00 13.60
N THR A 42 -0.99 2.63 12.43
CA THR A 42 -0.26 2.09 11.26
C THR A 42 1.19 1.80 11.62
N VAL A 43 1.86 2.77 12.26
CA VAL A 43 3.26 2.64 12.71
C VAL A 43 3.38 1.49 13.71
N PHE A 44 2.54 1.48 14.75
CA PHE A 44 2.58 0.47 15.79
C PHE A 44 2.39 -0.95 15.24
N LEU A 45 1.37 -1.16 14.41
CA LEU A 45 1.07 -2.49 13.88
C LEU A 45 2.13 -2.99 12.91
N ASN A 46 2.66 -2.12 12.04
CA ASN A 46 3.74 -2.53 11.12
C ASN A 46 5.06 -2.78 11.86
N LEU A 47 5.38 -2.02 12.92
CA LEU A 47 6.50 -2.34 13.81
C LEU A 47 6.35 -3.72 14.45
N LEU A 48 5.15 -4.09 14.90
CA LEU A 48 4.91 -5.43 15.44
C LEU A 48 5.17 -6.53 14.41
N VAL A 49 4.78 -6.32 13.15
CA VAL A 49 5.05 -7.26 12.04
C VAL A 49 6.56 -7.37 11.81
N ILE A 50 7.26 -6.25 11.70
CA ILE A 50 8.72 -6.19 11.50
C ILE A 50 9.43 -6.91 12.64
N ILE A 51 9.17 -6.54 13.89
CA ILE A 51 9.80 -7.18 15.07
C ILE A 51 9.49 -8.67 15.11
N SER A 52 8.24 -9.08 14.81
CA SER A 52 7.86 -10.49 14.78
C SER A 52 8.69 -11.29 13.78
N ILE A 53 8.85 -10.80 12.55
CA ILE A 53 9.56 -11.57 11.53
C ILE A 53 11.06 -11.52 11.76
N SER A 54 11.63 -10.34 12.08
CA SER A 54 13.07 -10.16 12.26
C SER A 54 13.62 -10.84 13.52
N HIS A 55 12.83 -10.94 14.59
CA HIS A 55 13.30 -11.55 15.84
C HIS A 55 13.24 -13.09 15.81
N PHE A 56 12.17 -13.66 15.25
CA PHE A 56 11.93 -15.10 15.30
C PHE A 56 12.47 -15.78 14.04
N LYS A 57 13.71 -16.30 14.09
CA LYS A 57 14.40 -16.96 12.97
C LYS A 57 13.58 -18.04 12.24
N GLN A 58 12.72 -18.76 12.97
CA GLN A 58 11.80 -19.76 12.41
C GLN A 58 10.82 -19.19 11.37
N LEU A 59 10.61 -17.86 11.37
CA LEU A 59 9.74 -17.16 10.44
C LEU A 59 10.47 -16.67 9.19
N HIS A 60 11.78 -16.89 9.04
CA HIS A 60 12.55 -16.44 7.87
C HIS A 60 12.29 -17.29 6.61
N THR A 61 11.04 -17.33 6.17
CA THR A 61 10.58 -17.98 4.95
C THR A 61 10.47 -16.96 3.81
N PRO A 62 10.54 -17.38 2.53
CA PRO A 62 10.42 -16.45 1.39
C PRO A 62 9.18 -15.56 1.45
N THR A 63 8.01 -16.12 1.76
CA THR A 63 6.76 -15.36 1.89
C THR A 63 6.79 -14.36 3.03
N ASN A 64 7.35 -14.73 4.19
CA ASN A 64 7.43 -13.82 5.33
C ASN A 64 8.44 -12.69 5.07
N LEU A 65 9.49 -12.91 4.28
CA LEU A 65 10.39 -11.83 3.86
C LEU A 65 9.69 -10.81 2.94
N LEU A 66 8.76 -11.28 2.10
CA LEU A 66 7.91 -10.37 1.30
C LEU A 66 6.93 -9.59 2.17
N ILE A 67 6.32 -10.23 3.18
CA ILE A 67 5.48 -9.55 4.18
C ILE A 67 6.29 -8.52 4.97
N LEU A 68 7.55 -8.85 5.30
CA LEU A 68 8.47 -7.92 5.96
C LEU A 68 8.78 -6.71 5.06
N SER A 69 9.08 -6.92 3.78
CA SER A 69 9.27 -5.83 2.80
C SER A 69 8.05 -4.91 2.74
N LEU A 70 6.85 -5.50 2.64
CA LEU A 70 5.60 -4.75 2.62
C LEU A 70 5.39 -3.96 3.92
N ALA A 71 5.65 -4.56 5.08
CA ALA A 71 5.53 -3.90 6.39
C ALA A 71 6.53 -2.74 6.56
N VAL A 72 7.74 -2.82 5.99
CA VAL A 72 8.70 -1.71 6.00
C VAL A 72 8.19 -0.56 5.14
N SER A 73 7.63 -0.83 3.97
CA SER A 73 6.99 0.19 3.12
C SER A 73 5.80 0.85 3.83
N ASP A 74 4.91 0.05 4.43
CA ASP A 74 3.74 0.53 5.16
C ASP A 74 4.12 1.30 6.44
N LEU A 75 5.25 0.97 7.07
CA LEU A 75 5.81 1.75 8.17
C LEU A 75 6.21 3.15 7.72
N LEU A 76 6.85 3.29 6.55
CA LEU A 76 7.18 4.61 5.98
C LEU A 76 5.91 5.42 5.67
N VAL A 77 4.85 4.75 5.19
CA VAL A 77 3.53 5.40 5.01
C VAL A 77 3.00 5.94 6.34
N GLY A 78 3.03 5.12 7.39
CA GLY A 78 2.58 5.52 8.72
C GLY A 78 3.40 6.65 9.33
N LEU A 79 4.73 6.59 9.21
CA LEU A 79 5.66 7.55 9.85
C LEU A 79 5.75 8.89 9.11
N ILE A 80 5.71 8.87 7.77
CA ILE A 80 6.03 10.04 6.94
C ILE A 80 4.83 10.44 6.11
N VAL A 81 4.30 9.54 5.29
CA VAL A 81 3.29 9.89 4.28
C VAL A 81 2.00 10.37 4.95
N ILE A 82 1.44 9.62 5.89
CA ILE A 82 0.18 10.00 6.54
C ILE A 82 0.27 11.35 7.25
N PRO A 83 1.28 11.63 8.12
CA PRO A 83 1.40 12.94 8.75
C PRO A 83 1.55 14.08 7.75
N VAL A 84 2.41 13.92 6.73
CA VAL A 84 2.68 15.00 5.77
C VAL A 84 1.48 15.24 4.86
N VAL A 85 0.82 14.18 4.37
CA VAL A 85 -0.42 14.29 3.59
C VAL A 85 -1.54 14.89 4.44
N THR A 86 -1.63 14.55 5.72
CA THR A 86 -2.61 15.17 6.64
C THR A 86 -2.41 16.67 6.72
N VAL A 87 -1.16 17.13 6.91
CA VAL A 87 -0.86 18.57 6.91
C VAL A 87 -1.17 19.19 5.56
N ALA A 88 -0.78 18.56 4.46
CA ALA A 88 -1.00 19.06 3.11
C ALA A 88 -2.49 19.22 2.75
N ILE A 89 -3.32 18.31 3.23
CA ILE A 89 -4.76 18.34 3.00
C ILE A 89 -5.48 19.33 3.94
N MET A 90 -5.01 19.44 5.18
CA MET A 90 -5.66 20.29 6.21
C MET A 90 -5.24 21.75 6.12
N GLU A 91 -4.04 22.03 5.64
CA GLU A 91 -3.50 23.39 5.47
C GLU A 91 -3.58 23.80 4.00
N PRO A 92 -4.63 24.52 3.58
CA PRO A 92 -4.80 24.96 2.19
C PRO A 92 -3.73 25.97 1.75
N CYS A 93 -3.02 26.57 2.70
CA CYS A 93 -1.94 27.53 2.44
C CYS A 93 -0.59 26.82 2.56
N TRP A 94 0.08 26.56 1.44
CA TRP A 94 1.34 25.81 1.45
C TRP A 94 2.53 26.73 1.77
N GLY A 95 2.89 26.79 3.05
CA GLY A 95 4.03 27.58 3.55
C GLY A 95 5.36 26.83 3.64
N PHE A 96 5.40 25.55 3.30
CA PHE A 96 6.57 24.68 3.49
C PHE A 96 7.61 24.76 2.36
N GLY A 97 7.29 25.46 1.28
CA GLY A 97 8.15 25.65 0.12
C GLY A 97 8.14 24.48 -0.88
N GLU A 98 8.83 24.69 -2.00
CA GLU A 98 8.83 23.81 -3.17
C GLU A 98 9.50 22.44 -2.91
N TYR A 99 10.63 22.42 -2.20
CA TYR A 99 11.34 21.17 -1.90
C TYR A 99 10.54 20.21 -1.04
N PHE A 100 9.72 20.75 -0.13
CA PHE A 100 8.88 19.90 0.72
C PHE A 100 7.74 19.27 -0.08
N CYS A 101 7.22 19.96 -1.11
CA CYS A 101 6.24 19.35 -2.00
C CYS A 101 6.85 18.25 -2.87
N VAL A 102 8.03 18.49 -3.46
CA VAL A 102 8.79 17.46 -4.20
C VAL A 102 9.02 16.24 -3.31
N PHE A 103 9.44 16.45 -2.07
CA PHE A 103 9.65 15.38 -1.10
C PHE A 103 8.36 14.61 -0.79
N LEU A 104 7.24 15.31 -0.57
CA LEU A 104 5.93 14.70 -0.31
C LEU A 104 5.48 13.81 -1.48
N LEU A 105 5.57 14.31 -2.71
CA LEU A 105 5.21 13.54 -3.90
C LEU A 105 6.12 12.33 -4.07
N TYR A 106 7.43 12.54 -3.97
CA TYR A 106 8.42 11.48 -4.10
C TYR A 106 8.19 10.35 -3.09
N ILE A 107 8.05 10.68 -1.80
CA ILE A 107 7.88 9.64 -0.76
C ILE A 107 6.55 8.91 -0.88
N THR A 108 5.49 9.61 -1.33
CA THR A 108 4.17 9.01 -1.56
C THR A 108 4.21 8.03 -2.74
N CYS A 109 4.79 8.43 -3.87
CA CYS A 109 4.98 7.55 -5.03
C CYS A 109 5.88 6.37 -4.68
N LEU A 110 6.99 6.62 -4.00
CA LEU A 110 7.93 5.57 -3.60
C LEU A 110 7.28 4.50 -2.72
N CYS A 111 6.60 4.90 -1.64
CA CYS A 111 5.95 3.94 -0.74
C CYS A 111 4.85 3.14 -1.45
N THR A 112 4.16 3.78 -2.40
CA THR A 112 3.15 3.14 -3.24
C THR A 112 3.77 2.10 -4.16
N SER A 113 4.81 2.48 -4.92
CA SER A 113 5.56 1.61 -5.83
C SER A 113 6.16 0.41 -5.09
N LEU A 114 6.75 0.63 -3.91
CA LEU A 114 7.32 -0.42 -3.05
C LEU A 114 6.27 -1.40 -2.53
N SER A 115 5.11 -0.90 -2.07
CA SER A 115 3.99 -1.72 -1.63
C SER A 115 3.47 -2.59 -2.78
N LEU A 116 3.22 -1.98 -3.95
CA LEU A 116 2.69 -2.69 -5.11
C LEU A 116 3.69 -3.70 -5.68
N GLY A 117 4.98 -3.35 -5.77
CA GLY A 117 6.04 -4.27 -6.15
C GLY A 117 6.13 -5.47 -5.20
N SER A 118 5.98 -5.24 -3.89
CA SER A 118 5.91 -6.31 -2.89
C SER A 118 4.68 -7.21 -3.13
N LEU A 119 3.51 -6.65 -3.46
CA LEU A 119 2.30 -7.42 -3.80
C LEU A 119 2.46 -8.24 -5.08
N VAL A 120 3.14 -7.73 -6.11
CA VAL A 120 3.48 -8.50 -7.32
C VAL A 120 4.35 -9.71 -6.95
N LEU A 121 5.41 -9.51 -6.17
CA LEU A 121 6.28 -10.60 -5.72
C LEU A 121 5.52 -11.63 -4.86
N ILE A 122 4.65 -11.18 -3.96
CA ILE A 122 3.75 -12.05 -3.18
C ILE A 122 2.87 -12.88 -4.11
N SER A 123 2.32 -12.26 -5.15
CA SER A 123 1.47 -12.93 -6.14
C SER A 123 2.25 -14.01 -6.91
N ILE A 124 3.49 -13.73 -7.29
CA ILE A 124 4.38 -14.69 -7.97
C ILE A 124 4.74 -15.85 -7.02
N ASP A 125 5.16 -15.56 -5.78
CA ASP A 125 5.45 -16.59 -4.77
C ASP A 125 4.27 -17.54 -4.59
N ARG A 126 3.06 -16.99 -4.43
CA ARG A 126 1.83 -17.79 -4.31
C ARG A 126 1.48 -18.55 -5.57
N TYR A 127 1.68 -17.95 -6.74
CA TYR A 127 1.46 -18.61 -8.02
C TYR A 127 2.35 -19.85 -8.15
N VAL A 128 3.66 -19.72 -7.90
CA VAL A 128 4.59 -20.86 -7.99
C VAL A 128 4.26 -21.92 -6.94
N ALA A 129 3.92 -21.53 -5.71
CA ALA A 129 3.56 -22.46 -4.64
C ALA A 129 2.33 -23.32 -4.97
N VAL A 130 1.31 -22.73 -5.60
CA VAL A 130 0.03 -23.42 -5.88
C VAL A 130 0.05 -24.13 -7.24
N CYS A 131 0.63 -23.51 -8.26
CA CYS A 131 0.62 -24.02 -9.64
C CYS A 131 1.76 -25.01 -9.90
N ASP A 132 2.95 -24.78 -9.31
CA ASP A 132 4.16 -25.57 -9.53
C ASP A 132 4.75 -26.13 -8.19
N PRO A 133 3.98 -26.85 -7.36
CA PRO A 133 4.40 -27.20 -6.00
C PRO A 133 5.71 -28.02 -5.94
N LEU A 134 5.96 -28.90 -6.92
CA LEU A 134 7.17 -29.73 -6.96
C LEU A 134 8.45 -28.93 -7.28
N LEU A 135 8.31 -27.80 -7.98
CA LEU A 135 9.42 -26.92 -8.33
C LEU A 135 9.55 -25.73 -7.38
N TYR A 136 8.63 -25.58 -6.43
CA TYR A 136 8.64 -24.44 -5.50
C TYR A 136 9.97 -24.34 -4.75
N HIS A 137 10.41 -25.43 -4.12
CA HIS A 137 11.65 -25.43 -3.32
C HIS A 137 12.94 -25.22 -4.13
N SER A 138 12.93 -25.51 -5.44
CA SER A 138 14.09 -25.27 -6.30
C SER A 138 14.08 -23.87 -6.95
N LYS A 139 12.89 -23.30 -7.19
CA LYS A 139 12.71 -21.96 -7.76
C LYS A 139 12.78 -20.86 -6.70
N ILE A 140 12.06 -21.02 -5.60
CA ILE A 140 11.85 -20.02 -4.55
C ILE A 140 12.73 -20.33 -3.34
N THR A 141 13.77 -19.51 -3.14
CA THR A 141 14.69 -19.61 -2.01
C THR A 141 14.80 -18.27 -1.30
N THR A 142 15.17 -18.28 -0.02
CA THR A 142 15.34 -17.07 0.79
C THR A 142 16.35 -16.09 0.16
N THR A 143 17.49 -16.59 -0.32
CA THR A 143 18.51 -15.75 -0.96
C THR A 143 18.00 -15.09 -2.24
N ARG A 144 17.34 -15.85 -3.11
CA ARG A 144 16.75 -15.28 -4.34
C ARG A 144 15.67 -14.26 -4.00
N MET A 145 14.85 -14.53 -2.98
CA MET A 145 13.81 -13.61 -2.57
C MET A 145 14.38 -12.29 -2.03
N MET A 146 15.43 -12.33 -1.21
CA MET A 146 16.12 -11.13 -0.76
C MET A 146 16.70 -10.33 -1.94
N CYS A 147 17.32 -11.00 -2.92
CA CYS A 147 17.77 -10.33 -4.13
C CYS A 147 16.63 -9.68 -4.91
N CYS A 148 15.50 -10.37 -5.10
CA CYS A 148 14.32 -9.82 -5.77
C CYS A 148 13.78 -8.58 -5.03
N ILE A 149 13.66 -8.64 -3.69
CA ILE A 149 13.24 -7.50 -2.87
C ILE A 149 14.21 -6.32 -3.09
N SER A 150 15.52 -6.54 -2.93
CA SER A 150 16.51 -5.47 -3.11
C SER A 150 16.47 -4.84 -4.50
N ILE A 151 16.32 -5.66 -5.56
CA ILE A 151 16.18 -5.16 -6.94
C ILE A 151 14.91 -4.33 -7.07
N THR A 152 13.76 -4.82 -6.57
CA THR A 152 12.50 -4.07 -6.60
C THR A 152 12.63 -2.72 -5.89
N TRP A 153 13.26 -2.69 -4.71
CA TRP A 153 13.49 -1.44 -3.98
C TRP A 153 14.34 -0.46 -4.78
N CYS A 154 15.48 -0.90 -5.32
CA CYS A 154 16.34 -0.07 -6.15
C CYS A 154 15.60 0.44 -7.40
N CYS A 155 14.83 -0.41 -8.08
CA CYS A 155 14.07 -0.04 -9.25
C CYS A 155 13.01 1.03 -8.94
N CYS A 156 12.24 0.87 -7.85
CA CYS A 156 11.26 1.88 -7.43
C CYS A 156 11.94 3.21 -7.09
N ILE A 157 13.01 3.19 -6.28
CA ILE A 157 13.77 4.40 -5.90
C ILE A 157 14.25 5.16 -7.14
N ILE A 158 14.83 4.46 -8.12
CA ILE A 158 15.36 5.07 -9.34
C ILE A 158 14.24 5.58 -10.24
N TYR A 159 13.19 4.78 -10.43
CA TYR A 159 12.04 5.12 -11.26
C TYR A 159 11.32 6.36 -10.74
N ASP A 160 10.94 6.37 -9.46
CA ASP A 160 10.20 7.48 -8.84
C ASP A 160 11.06 8.76 -8.81
N ALA A 161 12.38 8.65 -8.64
CA ALA A 161 13.28 9.79 -8.70
C ALA A 161 13.39 10.40 -10.11
N ALA A 162 13.37 9.55 -11.15
CA ALA A 162 13.37 10.01 -12.54
C ALA A 162 12.04 10.70 -12.90
N ILE A 163 10.91 10.08 -12.52
CA ILE A 163 9.58 10.60 -12.83
C ILE A 163 9.30 11.93 -12.12
N ILE A 164 9.68 12.08 -10.84
CA ILE A 164 9.45 13.33 -10.11
C ILE A 164 10.14 14.54 -10.75
N LYS A 165 11.32 14.33 -11.36
CA LYS A 165 12.03 15.39 -12.10
C LYS A 165 11.22 15.90 -13.30
N ASP A 166 10.46 15.02 -13.94
CA ASP A 166 9.65 15.36 -15.12
C ASP A 166 8.26 15.88 -14.73
N ILE A 167 7.74 15.52 -13.56
CA ILE A 167 6.42 15.95 -13.07
C ILE A 167 6.45 17.33 -12.39
N VAL A 168 7.50 17.64 -11.63
CA VAL A 168 7.53 18.85 -10.78
C VAL A 168 8.40 19.94 -11.40
N ASN A 169 7.84 21.15 -11.53
CA ASN A 169 8.60 22.33 -11.93
C ASN A 169 9.04 23.14 -10.70
N VAL A 170 10.28 22.93 -10.26
CA VAL A 170 10.88 23.61 -9.08
C VAL A 170 11.16 25.11 -9.33
N GLN A 171 10.90 25.63 -10.54
CA GLN A 171 11.12 27.05 -10.84
C GLN A 171 9.94 27.96 -10.48
N VAL A 172 8.79 27.37 -10.13
CA VAL A 172 7.59 28.11 -9.72
C VAL A 172 7.42 27.95 -8.20
N PRO A 173 7.45 29.05 -7.43
CA PRO A 173 7.18 28.99 -6.00
C PRO A 173 5.77 28.42 -5.79
N SER A 174 5.68 27.21 -5.22
CA SER A 174 4.39 26.59 -4.89
C SER A 174 3.82 27.28 -3.65
N GLN A 175 2.85 28.18 -3.88
CA GLN A 175 2.08 28.81 -2.80
C GLN A 175 0.86 27.97 -2.45
N CYS A 176 0.39 27.16 -3.41
CA CYS A 176 -0.63 26.14 -3.24
C CYS A 176 -0.04 24.73 -3.44
N LEU A 177 -0.61 23.74 -2.76
CA LEU A 177 -0.29 22.34 -3.00
C LEU A 177 -0.59 21.95 -4.46
N ASP A 178 -1.68 22.47 -5.02
CA ASP A 178 -2.11 22.20 -6.41
C ASP A 178 -1.13 22.78 -7.46
N GLU A 179 -0.42 23.85 -7.12
CA GLU A 179 0.60 24.47 -7.98
C GLU A 179 1.89 23.64 -8.05
N CYS A 180 2.04 22.63 -7.19
CA CYS A 180 3.15 21.69 -7.27
C CYS A 180 3.05 20.77 -8.51
N PHE A 181 1.88 20.70 -9.14
CA PHE A 181 1.55 19.77 -10.23
C PHE A 181 1.59 20.40 -11.64
N THR A 182 2.45 21.40 -11.88
CA THR A 182 2.38 22.21 -13.11
C THR A 182 3.67 22.16 -13.96
N GLY A 183 4.00 20.99 -14.50
CA GLY A 183 5.01 20.83 -15.57
C GLY A 183 4.41 20.91 -16.99
N GLU A 184 5.18 21.34 -17.99
CA GLU A 184 4.77 21.21 -19.41
C GLU A 184 4.72 19.73 -19.81
N GLY A 185 3.65 19.27 -20.47
CA GLY A 185 3.46 17.84 -20.79
C GLY A 185 2.96 16.97 -19.62
N TYR A 186 2.68 17.59 -18.47
CA TYR A 186 2.23 16.97 -17.22
C TYR A 186 1.12 15.94 -17.39
N ILE A 187 0.09 16.22 -18.19
CA ILE A 187 -1.06 15.32 -18.34
C ILE A 187 -0.65 13.98 -18.98
N TRP A 188 0.14 14.03 -20.06
CA TRP A 188 0.56 12.82 -20.77
C TRP A 188 1.58 12.01 -19.96
N GLY A 189 2.50 12.70 -19.28
CA GLY A 189 3.44 12.08 -18.34
C GLY A 189 2.75 11.33 -17.21
N ASN A 190 1.75 11.96 -16.55
CA ASN A 190 0.98 11.32 -15.48
C ASN A 190 0.13 10.15 -15.98
N ILE A 191 -0.45 10.23 -17.18
CA ILE A 191 -1.20 9.10 -17.75
C ILE A 191 -0.26 7.92 -18.01
N ILE A 192 0.91 8.17 -18.61
CA ILE A 192 1.91 7.11 -18.86
C ILE A 192 2.38 6.52 -17.54
N ASP A 193 2.77 7.36 -16.58
CA ASP A 193 3.20 6.92 -15.26
C ASP A 193 2.10 6.07 -14.63
N PHE A 194 0.86 6.56 -14.58
CA PHE A 194 -0.27 5.83 -14.03
C PHE A 194 -0.46 4.44 -14.67
N ILE A 195 -0.32 4.33 -16.00
CA ILE A 195 -0.42 3.04 -16.69
C ILE A 195 0.71 2.09 -16.23
N ILE A 196 1.95 2.59 -16.18
CA ILE A 196 3.13 1.78 -15.87
C ILE A 196 3.19 1.43 -14.37
N SER A 197 3.00 2.41 -13.50
CA SER A 197 3.17 2.32 -12.05
C SER A 197 1.97 1.65 -11.37
N MET A 198 0.76 1.73 -11.93
CA MET A 198 -0.45 1.15 -11.32
C MET A 198 -1.12 0.07 -12.16
N VAL A 199 -1.50 0.37 -13.40
CA VAL A 199 -2.36 -0.51 -14.21
C VAL A 199 -1.64 -1.82 -14.53
N VAL A 200 -0.41 -1.75 -15.04
CA VAL A 200 0.37 -2.94 -15.42
C VAL A 200 0.58 -3.89 -14.24
N PRO A 201 1.09 -3.47 -13.06
CA PRO A 201 1.22 -4.34 -11.90
C PRO A 201 -0.11 -4.94 -11.44
N CYS A 202 -1.20 -4.16 -11.43
CA CYS A 202 -2.52 -4.65 -11.05
C CYS A 202 -3.03 -5.73 -12.00
N CYS A 203 -2.85 -5.55 -13.31
CA CYS A 203 -3.18 -6.56 -14.32
C CYS A 203 -2.38 -7.86 -14.13
N ILE A 204 -1.09 -7.77 -13.80
CA ILE A 204 -0.25 -8.93 -13.47
C ILE A 204 -0.82 -9.66 -12.26
N ILE A 205 -1.09 -8.94 -11.17
CA ILE A 205 -1.63 -9.50 -9.93
C ILE A 205 -2.96 -10.22 -10.21
N ILE A 206 -3.92 -9.54 -10.85
CA ILE A 206 -5.24 -10.12 -11.17
C ILE A 206 -5.07 -11.40 -12.00
N THR A 207 -4.23 -11.38 -13.03
CA THR A 207 -3.98 -12.54 -13.89
C THR A 207 -3.42 -13.73 -13.11
N LEU A 208 -2.44 -13.48 -12.22
CA LEU A 208 -1.85 -14.53 -11.38
C LEU A 208 -2.88 -15.13 -10.43
N TYR A 209 -3.70 -14.31 -9.76
CA TYR A 209 -4.74 -14.80 -8.85
C TYR A 209 -5.87 -15.54 -9.56
N MET A 210 -6.24 -15.14 -10.77
CA MET A 210 -7.17 -15.89 -11.59
C MET A 210 -6.64 -17.29 -11.92
N LYS A 211 -5.35 -17.40 -12.29
CA LYS A 211 -4.70 -18.71 -12.52
C LYS A 211 -4.65 -19.55 -11.23
N ILE A 212 -4.28 -18.96 -10.10
CA ILE A 212 -4.28 -19.62 -8.79
C ILE A 212 -5.67 -20.18 -8.46
N PHE A 213 -6.72 -19.36 -8.65
CA PHE A 213 -8.10 -19.76 -8.37
C PHE A 213 -8.54 -20.96 -9.23
N VAL A 214 -8.22 -20.94 -10.53
CA VAL A 214 -8.54 -22.04 -11.46
C VAL A 214 -7.86 -23.33 -11.03
N VAL A 215 -6.56 -23.28 -10.73
CA VAL A 215 -5.79 -24.46 -10.29
C VAL A 215 -6.31 -24.98 -8.95
N ALA A 216 -6.52 -24.11 -7.97
CA ALA A 216 -7.04 -24.48 -6.66
C ALA A 216 -8.43 -25.13 -6.76
N ARG A 217 -9.30 -24.63 -7.64
CA ARG A 217 -10.63 -25.24 -7.90
C ARG A 217 -10.51 -26.60 -8.57
N SER A 218 -9.59 -26.74 -9.53
CA SER A 218 -9.30 -28.03 -10.20
C SER A 218 -8.79 -29.07 -9.21
N GLN A 219 -7.84 -28.70 -8.34
CA GLN A 219 -7.33 -29.56 -7.28
C GLN A 219 -8.42 -29.97 -6.29
N ALA A 220 -9.27 -29.03 -5.85
CA ALA A 220 -10.39 -29.34 -4.95
C ALA A 220 -11.35 -30.37 -5.56
N ARG A 221 -11.72 -30.21 -6.84
CA ARG A 221 -12.56 -31.19 -7.56
C ARG A 221 -11.94 -32.58 -7.59
N LYS A 222 -10.62 -32.68 -7.85
CA LYS A 222 -9.91 -33.96 -7.88
C LYS A 222 -9.83 -34.63 -6.50
N VAL A 223 -9.84 -33.87 -5.41
CA VAL A 223 -9.89 -34.42 -4.04
C VAL A 223 -11.27 -35.01 -3.74
N PHE A 224 -12.35 -34.28 -4.05
CA PHE A 224 -13.72 -34.80 -3.88
C PHE A 224 -13.99 -36.07 -4.70
N LEU A 225 -13.36 -36.20 -5.88
CA LEU A 225 -13.49 -37.41 -6.72
C LEU A 225 -12.62 -38.59 -6.26
N LYS A 226 -11.65 -38.37 -5.36
CA LYS A 226 -10.74 -39.41 -4.84
C LYS A 226 -11.06 -39.85 -3.42
N GLU A 227 -12.06 -39.26 -2.78
CA GLU A 227 -12.48 -39.61 -1.42
C GLU A 227 -13.06 -41.05 -1.32
N ASP A 228 -13.38 -41.68 -2.46
CA ASP A 228 -13.76 -43.10 -2.56
C ASP A 228 -12.57 -44.08 -2.69
N ALA A 229 -11.31 -43.61 -2.80
CA ALA A 229 -10.17 -44.50 -2.98
C ALA A 229 -8.86 -44.01 -2.31
N SER A 230 -8.53 -44.64 -1.17
CA SER A 230 -7.19 -44.85 -0.58
C SER A 230 -6.65 -43.89 0.51
N VAL A 231 -5.93 -44.52 1.45
CA VAL A 231 -5.47 -44.04 2.77
C VAL A 231 -4.10 -43.30 2.72
N SER A 232 -3.41 -43.23 1.57
CA SER A 232 -2.08 -42.59 1.47
C SER A 232 -2.10 -41.06 1.25
N GLY A 233 -3.27 -40.46 1.04
CA GLY A 233 -3.43 -39.04 0.68
C GLY A 233 -3.42 -38.02 1.82
N VAL A 234 -3.42 -38.45 3.09
CA VAL A 234 -3.68 -37.55 4.24
C VAL A 234 -2.64 -36.42 4.37
N LYS A 235 -1.34 -36.72 4.20
CA LYS A 235 -0.26 -35.72 4.32
C LYS A 235 -0.26 -34.69 3.17
N THR A 236 -0.49 -35.14 1.94
CA THR A 236 -0.59 -34.28 0.74
C THR A 236 -1.87 -33.44 0.74
N VAL A 237 -2.99 -33.99 1.22
CA VAL A 237 -4.25 -33.27 1.40
C VAL A 237 -4.11 -32.18 2.47
N GLN A 238 -3.41 -32.45 3.57
CA GLN A 238 -3.20 -31.46 4.65
C GLN A 238 -2.28 -30.31 4.23
N ALA A 239 -1.19 -30.59 3.49
CA ALA A 239 -0.31 -29.56 2.92
C ALA A 239 -1.05 -28.68 1.89
N ASN A 240 -1.87 -29.27 1.03
CA ASN A 240 -2.70 -28.50 0.07
C ASN A 240 -3.74 -27.61 0.78
N LYS A 241 -4.27 -28.05 1.93
CA LYS A 241 -5.23 -27.28 2.73
C LYS A 241 -4.57 -26.08 3.42
N SER A 242 -3.33 -26.22 3.94
CA SER A 242 -2.59 -25.11 4.53
C SER A 242 -2.17 -24.08 3.50
N GLU A 243 -1.69 -24.51 2.33
CA GLU A 243 -1.33 -23.60 1.23
C GLU A 243 -2.55 -22.83 0.71
N ARG A 244 -3.72 -23.48 0.60
CA ARG A 244 -4.96 -22.80 0.22
C ARG A 244 -5.40 -21.74 1.24
N LYS A 245 -5.16 -21.96 2.53
CA LYS A 245 -5.45 -20.97 3.58
C LYS A 245 -4.49 -19.78 3.51
N ALA A 246 -3.21 -20.04 3.25
CA ALA A 246 -2.21 -18.99 3.05
C ALA A 246 -2.51 -18.15 1.79
N ALA A 247 -2.82 -18.81 0.66
CA ALA A 247 -3.21 -18.15 -0.59
C ALA A 247 -4.49 -17.31 -0.43
N LYS A 248 -5.49 -17.78 0.33
CA LYS A 248 -6.70 -16.99 0.66
C LYS A 248 -6.35 -15.70 1.39
N THR A 249 -5.42 -15.78 2.35
CA THR A 249 -5.03 -14.61 3.15
C THR A 249 -4.35 -13.55 2.27
N LEU A 250 -3.42 -13.96 1.43
CA LEU A 250 -2.71 -13.05 0.52
C LEU A 250 -3.61 -12.52 -0.60
N ALA A 251 -4.62 -13.30 -1.04
CA ALA A 251 -5.66 -12.80 -1.92
C ALA A 251 -6.51 -11.69 -1.27
N ILE A 252 -6.81 -11.79 0.03
CA ILE A 252 -7.53 -10.75 0.77
C ILE A 252 -6.68 -9.48 0.82
N VAL A 253 -5.39 -9.58 1.13
CA VAL A 253 -4.45 -8.42 1.13
C VAL A 253 -4.48 -7.70 -0.23
N VAL A 254 -4.35 -8.46 -1.31
CA VAL A 254 -4.37 -7.92 -2.68
C VAL A 254 -5.72 -7.28 -3.01
N PHE A 255 -6.82 -7.92 -2.65
CA PHE A 255 -8.16 -7.37 -2.89
C PHE A 255 -8.40 -6.08 -2.10
N THR A 256 -7.92 -6.01 -0.85
CA THR A 256 -7.96 -4.80 -0.02
C THR A 256 -7.19 -3.68 -0.69
N TYR A 257 -5.97 -3.93 -1.18
CA TYR A 257 -5.20 -2.93 -1.92
C TYR A 257 -6.01 -2.36 -3.10
N LEU A 258 -6.51 -3.21 -3.99
CA LEU A 258 -7.27 -2.76 -5.16
C LEU A 258 -8.53 -1.98 -4.77
N SER A 259 -9.21 -2.40 -3.71
CA SER A 259 -10.43 -1.74 -3.23
C SER A 259 -10.16 -0.37 -2.61
N CYS A 260 -9.05 -0.22 -1.87
CA CYS A 260 -8.64 1.06 -1.28
C CYS A 260 -8.21 2.07 -2.36
N TRP A 261 -7.59 1.59 -3.43
CA TRP A 261 -7.13 2.45 -4.53
C TRP A 261 -8.24 2.82 -5.52
N PHE A 262 -9.21 1.93 -5.76
CA PHE A 262 -10.22 2.11 -6.81
C PHE A 262 -10.96 3.46 -6.77
N PRO A 263 -11.47 3.95 -5.62
CA PRO A 263 -12.20 5.22 -5.57
C PRO A 263 -11.33 6.42 -5.95
N PHE A 264 -10.07 6.43 -5.48
CA PHE A 264 -9.11 7.49 -5.83
C PHE A 264 -8.81 7.47 -7.33
N LEU A 265 -8.55 6.28 -7.90
CA LEU A 265 -8.27 6.13 -9.33
C LEU A 265 -9.46 6.54 -10.21
N PHE A 266 -10.67 6.16 -9.80
CA PHE A 266 -11.89 6.53 -10.51
C PHE A 266 -12.08 8.06 -10.53
N CYS A 267 -11.90 8.71 -9.39
CA CYS A 267 -12.01 10.17 -9.30
C CYS A 267 -10.93 10.89 -10.11
N PHE A 268 -9.68 10.40 -10.04
CA PHE A 268 -8.55 10.95 -10.79
C PHE A 268 -8.78 10.92 -12.31
N LEU A 269 -9.34 9.83 -12.84
CA LEU A 269 -9.53 9.65 -14.28
C LEU A 269 -10.79 10.33 -14.84
N PHE A 270 -11.89 10.36 -14.08
CA PHE A 270 -13.22 10.68 -14.65
C PHE A 270 -13.86 11.95 -14.11
N ILE A 271 -13.49 12.42 -12.91
CA ILE A 271 -14.28 13.44 -12.20
C ILE A 271 -13.53 14.76 -12.04
N SER A 272 -12.20 14.81 -12.23
CA SER A 272 -11.34 15.98 -11.98
C SER A 272 -11.63 16.61 -10.64
N PHE A 273 -10.92 16.12 -9.63
CA PHE A 273 -11.25 16.35 -8.24
C PHE A 273 -10.69 17.68 -7.73
N LEU A 274 -11.48 18.75 -7.85
CA LEU A 274 -11.12 20.10 -7.39
C LEU A 274 -12.20 20.68 -6.48
N SER A 275 -12.64 19.93 -5.46
CA SER A 275 -13.55 20.50 -4.45
C SER A 275 -13.07 20.23 -3.03
N ASP A 276 -13.01 21.29 -2.23
CA ASP A 276 -12.62 21.29 -0.80
C ASP A 276 -13.74 20.72 0.09
N ASN A 277 -14.23 19.52 -0.24
CA ASN A 277 -15.31 18.88 0.50
C ASN A 277 -14.82 17.66 1.30
N LEU A 278 -15.60 17.24 2.30
CA LEU A 278 -15.27 16.11 3.16
C LEU A 278 -15.05 14.80 2.39
N LEU A 279 -15.86 14.57 1.35
CA LEU A 279 -15.73 13.39 0.50
C LEU A 279 -14.35 13.36 -0.16
N SER A 280 -13.81 14.52 -0.51
CA SER A 280 -12.50 14.64 -1.11
C SER A 280 -11.37 14.21 -0.20
N PHE A 281 -11.41 14.67 1.04
CA PHE A 281 -10.43 14.27 2.04
C PHE A 281 -10.47 12.76 2.32
N ILE A 282 -11.66 12.16 2.35
CA ILE A 282 -11.82 10.72 2.57
C ILE A 282 -11.26 9.92 1.38
N ILE A 283 -11.56 10.32 0.15
CA ILE A 283 -11.12 9.61 -1.06
C ILE A 283 -9.59 9.69 -1.21
N SER A 284 -8.98 10.85 -0.94
CA SER A 284 -7.51 11.01 -0.96
C SER A 284 -6.80 10.19 0.12
N PHE A 285 -7.47 9.93 1.24
CA PHE A 285 -6.90 9.13 2.33
C PHE A 285 -7.05 7.62 2.13
N LEU A 286 -8.05 7.17 1.37
CA LEU A 286 -8.39 5.75 1.25
C LEU A 286 -7.23 4.85 0.78
N PRO A 287 -6.36 5.26 -0.18
CA PRO A 287 -5.17 4.50 -0.54
C PRO A 287 -4.22 4.25 0.64
N LEU A 288 -4.08 5.23 1.54
CA LEU A 288 -3.21 5.15 2.72
C LEU A 288 -3.75 4.17 3.78
N ALA A 289 -5.07 4.00 3.84
CA ALA A 289 -5.70 3.06 4.76
C ALA A 289 -5.29 1.60 4.48
N ASN A 290 -4.85 1.28 3.26
CA ASN A 290 -4.32 -0.05 2.93
C ASN A 290 -3.16 -0.47 3.87
N SER A 291 -2.24 0.46 4.16
CA SER A 291 -1.07 0.21 5.01
C SER A 291 -1.45 -0.09 6.47
N LEU A 292 -2.62 0.38 6.92
CA LEU A 292 -3.20 0.03 8.23
C LEU A 292 -3.83 -1.37 8.20
N ILE A 293 -4.56 -1.71 7.14
CA ILE A 293 -5.37 -2.92 7.07
C ILE A 293 -4.50 -4.19 6.95
N ASN A 294 -3.33 -4.10 6.34
CA ASN A 294 -2.42 -5.22 6.13
C ASN A 294 -2.07 -6.00 7.43
N PRO A 295 -1.51 -5.37 8.49
CA PRO A 295 -1.31 -6.03 9.78
C PRO A 295 -2.57 -6.61 10.42
N ILE A 296 -3.73 -5.96 10.23
CA ILE A 296 -5.01 -6.43 10.76
C ILE A 296 -5.37 -7.76 10.10
N ILE A 297 -5.25 -7.86 8.77
CA ILE A 297 -5.43 -9.12 8.03
C ILE A 297 -4.48 -10.19 8.60
N TYR A 298 -3.20 -9.86 8.81
CA TYR A 298 -2.25 -10.81 9.39
C TYR A 298 -2.66 -11.29 10.79
N ALA A 299 -3.16 -10.40 11.66
CA ALA A 299 -3.62 -10.75 13.00
C ALA A 299 -4.79 -11.75 12.98
N PHE A 300 -5.69 -11.64 11.99
CA PHE A 300 -6.80 -12.58 11.86
C PHE A 300 -6.36 -13.92 11.26
N PHE A 301 -5.52 -13.89 10.23
CA PHE A 301 -5.29 -15.05 9.38
C PHE A 301 -3.99 -15.80 9.64
N TYR A 302 -2.96 -15.17 10.21
CA TYR A 302 -1.67 -15.81 10.54
C TYR A 302 -1.57 -16.20 12.02
N PRO A 303 -1.60 -17.51 12.35
CA PRO A 303 -1.43 -17.96 13.73
C PRO A 303 -0.09 -17.56 14.34
N TRP A 304 0.99 -17.62 13.54
CA TRP A 304 2.32 -17.24 13.99
C TRP A 304 2.37 -15.79 14.47
N PHE A 305 1.70 -14.88 13.77
CA PHE A 305 1.72 -13.46 14.10
C PHE A 305 0.99 -13.18 15.43
N LYS A 306 -0.11 -13.89 15.71
CA LYS A 306 -0.80 -13.78 17.01
C LYS A 306 0.10 -14.20 18.17
N VAL A 307 0.85 -15.29 17.98
CA VAL A 307 1.76 -15.82 19.00
C VAL A 307 2.92 -14.86 19.22
N THR A 308 3.60 -14.42 18.15
CA THR A 308 4.73 -13.49 18.28
C THR A 308 4.30 -12.12 18.80
N ALA A 309 3.20 -11.56 18.31
CA ALA A 309 2.66 -10.29 18.81
C ALA A 309 2.33 -10.39 20.30
N LYS A 310 1.72 -11.50 20.76
CA LYS A 310 1.48 -11.73 22.20
C LYS A 310 2.78 -11.76 22.99
N HIS A 311 3.82 -12.44 22.50
CA HIS A 311 5.13 -12.46 23.17
C HIS A 311 5.77 -11.07 23.24
N ILE A 312 5.71 -10.29 22.17
CA ILE A 312 6.24 -8.92 22.11
C ILE A 312 5.47 -8.01 23.08
N LEU A 313 4.13 -8.02 23.02
CA LEU A 313 3.28 -7.17 23.87
C LEU A 313 3.35 -7.52 25.35
N THR A 314 3.61 -8.79 25.69
CA THR A 314 3.82 -9.23 27.08
C THR A 314 5.28 -9.13 27.52
N LEU A 315 6.18 -8.60 26.66
CA LEU A 315 7.62 -8.53 26.88
C LEU A 315 8.27 -9.88 27.24
N LYS A 316 7.64 -10.99 26.83
CA LYS A 316 8.13 -12.37 27.03
C LYS A 316 9.00 -12.82 25.86
N LEU A 317 9.93 -11.97 25.43
CA LEU A 317 10.93 -12.29 24.40
C LEU A 317 12.00 -13.20 25.01
N ARG A 318 11.72 -14.49 25.10
CA ARG A 318 12.72 -15.47 25.51
C ARG A 318 13.75 -15.58 24.40
N ARG A 319 15.02 -15.23 24.66
CA ARG A 319 16.15 -15.43 23.74
C ARG A 319 16.11 -16.88 23.23
N SER A 320 15.78 -17.05 21.96
CA SER A 320 15.98 -18.30 21.20
C SER A 320 17.19 -18.15 20.30
#